data_AF-A0A367ILM4-F1
#
_entry.id   AF-A0A367ILM4-F1
#
_cell.length_a   1.000
_cell.length_b   1.000
_cell.length_c   1.000
_cell.angle_alpha   90.00
_cell.angle_beta   90.00
_cell.angle_gamma   90.00
#
_symmetry.space_group_name_H-M   'P 1'
#
loop_
_entity.id
_entity.type
_entity.pdbx_description
1 polymer ?
#
loop_
_entity_poly.entity_id
_entity_poly.type
_entity_poly.pdbx_seq_one_letter_code
_entity_poly.pdbx_strand_id
1 'polypeptide(L)'
;DGSMTIGKQTTICYVKFKGIAPTIKPLVNQIEKRCEHTEYQSLYDDVLYTWFQTRHYLLSPIITQKLQQFEASDLLTLAKGVCAYMMNVCKDEFDLYHSLFQSPQEERLYQYLELLTQQFYNHLWSRINRENDMNTLNELCNLFSMYVMQDNNEYQEERKQLKFGKLIQTLLKDTQGRLFSRS
;
A
#
# COMPACT_ATOMS: atom_id res chain seq x y z
N ASP A 1 -9.06 -3.34 -24.32
CA ASP A 1 -8.63 -1.92 -24.15
C ASP A 1 -8.81 -1.27 -22.77
N GLY A 2 -9.43 -1.91 -21.77
CA GLY A 2 -9.58 -1.31 -20.42
C GLY A 2 -8.27 -1.15 -19.63
N SER A 3 -7.33 -2.08 -19.75
CA SER A 3 -6.03 -2.06 -19.02
C SER A 3 -5.16 -0.86 -19.39
N MET A 4 -5.19 -0.43 -20.66
CA MET A 4 -4.41 0.71 -21.16
C MET A 4 -4.98 2.07 -20.69
N THR A 5 -6.24 2.10 -20.25
CA THR A 5 -6.91 3.30 -19.71
C THR A 5 -6.61 3.48 -18.23
N ILE A 6 -6.59 2.40 -17.44
CA ILE A 6 -6.26 2.43 -16.00
C ILE A 6 -4.81 2.87 -15.79
N GLY A 7 -3.86 2.30 -16.53
CA GLY A 7 -2.45 2.69 -16.44
C GLY A 7 -2.27 4.20 -16.68
N LYS A 8 -2.95 4.74 -17.70
CA LYS A 8 -2.95 6.18 -18.00
C LYS A 8 -3.59 7.01 -16.87
N GLN A 9 -4.72 6.58 -16.30
CA GLN A 9 -5.38 7.27 -15.19
C GLN A 9 -4.47 7.34 -13.95
N THR A 10 -3.82 6.23 -13.59
CA THR A 10 -2.85 6.17 -12.50
C THR A 10 -1.68 7.12 -12.75
N THR A 11 -1.06 7.05 -13.93
CA THR A 11 0.07 7.93 -14.29
C THR A 11 -0.31 9.40 -14.23
N ILE A 12 -1.47 9.79 -14.78
CA ILE A 12 -1.94 11.20 -14.75
C ILE A 12 -2.13 11.66 -13.31
N CYS A 13 -2.69 10.81 -12.44
CA CYS A 13 -2.84 11.11 -11.02
C CYS A 13 -1.49 11.44 -10.38
N TYR A 14 -0.48 10.58 -10.53
CA TYR A 14 0.84 10.84 -9.94
C TYR A 14 1.55 12.06 -10.56
N VAL A 15 1.47 12.25 -11.88
CA VAL A 15 2.11 13.39 -12.56
C VAL A 15 1.54 14.71 -12.05
N LYS A 16 0.21 14.83 -11.91
CA LYS A 16 -0.42 16.07 -11.41
C LYS A 16 0.02 16.38 -9.98
N PHE A 17 0.04 15.38 -9.11
CA PHE A 17 0.43 15.58 -7.71
C PHE A 17 1.93 15.86 -7.55
N LYS A 18 2.79 15.20 -8.33
CA LYS A 18 4.23 15.54 -8.38
C LYS A 18 4.47 16.94 -8.93
N GLY A 19 3.67 17.37 -9.92
CA GLY A 19 3.78 18.71 -10.51
C GLY A 19 3.44 19.85 -9.55
N ILE A 20 2.45 19.65 -8.66
CA ILE A 20 2.07 20.67 -7.65
C ILE A 20 2.92 20.59 -6.37
N ALA A 21 3.66 19.50 -6.16
CA ALA A 21 4.43 19.28 -4.94
C ALA A 21 5.45 20.39 -4.60
N PRO A 22 6.19 20.98 -5.56
CA PRO A 22 7.11 22.09 -5.27
C PRO A 22 6.41 23.34 -4.70
N THR A 23 5.12 23.53 -5.02
CA THR A 23 4.31 24.65 -4.51
C THR A 23 3.75 24.38 -3.12
N ILE A 24 3.29 23.16 -2.87
CA ILE A 24 2.65 22.79 -1.59
C ILE A 24 3.70 22.53 -0.50
N LYS A 25 4.81 21.88 -0.83
CA LYS A 25 5.84 21.47 0.13
C LYS A 25 6.35 22.60 1.03
N PRO A 26 6.72 23.79 0.52
CA PRO A 26 7.18 24.88 1.37
C PRO A 26 6.12 25.32 2.39
N LEU A 27 4.84 25.30 2.02
CA LEU A 27 3.72 25.68 2.90
C LEU A 27 3.54 24.64 4.02
N VAL A 28 3.51 23.35 3.65
CA VAL A 28 3.42 22.25 4.62
C VAL A 28 4.59 22.28 5.60
N ASN A 29 5.81 22.50 5.11
CA ASN A 29 7.00 22.62 5.97
C ASN A 29 6.89 23.77 6.99
N GLN A 30 6.24 24.89 6.61
CA GLN A 30 6.03 26.00 7.54
C GLN A 30 5.00 25.65 8.62
N ILE A 31 3.97 24.87 8.29
CA ILE A 31 2.99 24.37 9.25
C ILE A 31 3.67 23.37 10.20
N GLU A 32 4.39 22.37 9.66
CA GLU A 32 5.09 21.34 10.44
C GLU A 32 6.04 21.94 11.48
N LYS A 33 6.80 22.99 11.11
CA LYS A 33 7.73 23.68 12.01
C LYS A 33 7.06 24.36 13.22
N ARG A 34 5.75 24.58 13.17
CA ARG A 34 4.97 25.30 14.19
C ARG A 34 4.03 24.38 14.97
N CYS A 35 4.07 23.07 14.74
CA CYS A 35 3.22 22.10 15.43
C CYS A 35 3.44 21.99 16.94
N GLU A 36 4.41 22.71 17.53
CA GLU A 36 4.48 22.91 18.98
C GLU A 36 3.27 23.69 19.52
N HIS A 37 2.60 24.47 18.67
CA HIS A 37 1.35 25.13 18.96
C HIS A 37 0.16 24.27 18.53
N THR A 38 -0.83 24.13 19.41
CA THR A 38 -2.00 23.28 19.21
C THR A 38 -2.78 23.60 17.94
N GLU A 39 -2.96 24.89 17.62
CA GLU A 39 -3.67 25.35 16.42
C GLU A 39 -3.00 24.88 15.13
N TYR A 40 -1.66 24.91 15.08
CA TYR A 40 -0.88 24.43 13.92
C TYR A 40 -0.86 22.91 13.85
N GLN A 41 -0.83 22.22 15.00
CA GLN A 41 -0.97 20.77 15.05
C GLN A 41 -2.33 20.32 14.48
N SER A 42 -3.43 20.97 14.89
CA SER A 42 -4.77 20.70 14.33
C SER A 42 -4.84 20.99 12.83
N LEU A 43 -4.28 22.13 12.38
CA LEU A 43 -4.20 22.44 10.95
C LEU A 43 -3.39 21.39 10.17
N TYR A 44 -2.28 20.92 10.72
CA TYR A 44 -1.47 19.89 10.11
C TYR A 44 -2.22 18.55 10.01
N ASP A 45 -2.98 18.21 11.04
CA ASP A 45 -3.86 17.03 11.06
C ASP A 45 -4.93 17.11 9.96
N ASP A 46 -5.55 18.28 9.77
CA ASP A 46 -6.52 18.53 8.71
C ASP A 46 -5.90 18.41 7.31
N VAL A 47 -4.67 18.92 7.13
CA VAL A 47 -3.91 18.81 5.88
C VAL A 47 -3.65 17.33 5.55
N LEU A 48 -3.16 16.56 6.53
CA LEU A 48 -2.89 15.13 6.34
C LEU A 48 -4.17 14.33 6.08
N TYR A 49 -5.23 14.60 6.84
CA TYR A 49 -6.53 13.98 6.64
C TYR A 49 -7.05 14.25 5.22
N THR A 50 -7.07 15.51 4.81
CA THR A 50 -7.53 15.92 3.47
C THR A 50 -6.68 15.27 2.37
N TRP A 51 -5.37 15.22 2.56
CA TRP A 51 -4.44 14.55 1.65
C TRP A 51 -4.80 13.07 1.50
N PHE A 52 -4.80 12.31 2.59
CA PHE A 52 -5.05 10.87 2.54
C PHE A 52 -6.45 10.53 2.02
N GLN A 53 -7.47 11.30 2.41
CA GLN A 53 -8.83 11.14 1.88
C GLN A 53 -8.87 11.36 0.36
N THR A 54 -8.25 12.42 -0.13
CA THR A 54 -8.20 12.73 -1.56
C THR A 54 -7.49 11.62 -2.33
N ARG A 55 -6.32 11.17 -1.84
CA ARG A 55 -5.56 10.08 -2.46
C ARG A 55 -6.35 8.77 -2.46
N HIS A 56 -6.97 8.42 -1.33
CA HIS A 56 -7.81 7.23 -1.22
C HIS A 56 -8.98 7.27 -2.21
N TYR A 57 -9.71 8.38 -2.27
CA TYR A 57 -10.85 8.56 -3.16
C TYR A 57 -10.47 8.38 -4.64
N LEU A 58 -9.30 8.89 -5.05
CA LEU A 58 -8.81 8.78 -6.42
C LEU A 58 -8.31 7.37 -6.76
N LEU A 59 -7.58 6.72 -5.84
CA LEU A 59 -6.92 5.44 -6.12
C LEU A 59 -7.81 4.22 -5.88
N SER A 60 -8.70 4.27 -4.89
CA SER A 60 -9.59 3.17 -4.53
C SER A 60 -10.33 2.54 -5.73
N PRO A 61 -11.03 3.32 -6.60
CA PRO A 61 -11.71 2.73 -7.76
C PRO A 61 -10.74 2.15 -8.79
N ILE A 62 -9.57 2.78 -8.98
CA ILE A 62 -8.52 2.32 -9.90
C ILE A 62 -7.96 0.97 -9.43
N ILE A 63 -7.68 0.84 -8.14
CA ILE A 63 -7.17 -0.39 -7.51
C ILE A 63 -8.22 -1.48 -7.63
N THR A 64 -9.47 -1.23 -7.23
CA THR A 64 -10.57 -2.20 -7.37
C THR A 64 -10.68 -2.72 -8.79
N GLN A 65 -10.71 -1.82 -9.78
CA GLN A 65 -10.84 -2.20 -11.18
C GLN A 65 -9.62 -3.01 -11.65
N LYS A 66 -8.41 -2.65 -11.21
CA LYS A 66 -7.20 -3.39 -11.57
C LYS A 66 -7.16 -4.77 -10.94
N LEU A 67 -7.58 -4.91 -9.67
CA LEU A 67 -7.70 -6.19 -8.99
C LEU A 67 -8.68 -7.13 -9.71
N GLN A 68 -9.80 -6.60 -10.20
CA GLN A 68 -10.77 -7.38 -11.00
C GLN A 68 -10.21 -7.88 -12.34
N GLN A 69 -9.22 -7.18 -12.93
CA GLN A 69 -8.57 -7.61 -14.17
C GLN A 69 -7.59 -8.78 -13.99
N PHE A 70 -7.22 -9.10 -12.76
CA PHE A 70 -6.41 -10.29 -12.51
C PHE A 70 -7.28 -11.55 -12.66
N GLU A 71 -7.44 -11.97 -13.90
CA GLU A 71 -7.91 -13.31 -14.23
C GLU A 71 -6.69 -14.23 -14.30
N ALA A 72 -6.52 -15.06 -13.27
CA ALA A 72 -5.54 -16.14 -13.28
C ALA A 72 -6.26 -17.46 -13.05
N SER A 73 -5.86 -18.48 -13.80
CA SER A 73 -6.35 -19.85 -13.68
C SER A 73 -5.97 -20.49 -12.34
N ASP A 74 -4.82 -20.11 -11.77
CA ASP A 74 -4.31 -20.61 -10.49
C ASP A 74 -4.04 -19.49 -9.48
N LEU A 75 -4.18 -19.83 -8.19
CA LEU A 75 -4.13 -18.89 -7.07
C LEU A 75 -2.73 -18.29 -6.84
N LEU A 76 -1.66 -19.03 -7.17
CA LEU A 76 -0.29 -18.55 -6.97
C LEU A 76 0.08 -17.47 -7.98
N THR A 77 -0.27 -17.68 -9.25
CA THR A 77 -0.09 -16.67 -10.30
C THR A 77 -0.87 -15.40 -9.96
N LEU A 78 -2.11 -15.55 -9.48
CA LEU A 78 -2.90 -14.43 -8.97
C LEU A 78 -2.17 -13.68 -7.85
N ALA A 79 -1.76 -14.39 -6.79
CA ALA A 79 -1.16 -13.80 -5.61
C ALA A 79 0.12 -13.04 -5.96
N LYS A 80 1.00 -13.62 -6.82
CA LYS A 80 2.21 -12.95 -7.29
C LYS A 80 1.89 -11.64 -8.02
N GLY A 81 0.94 -11.67 -8.96
CA GLY A 81 0.56 -10.49 -9.73
C GLY A 81 -0.06 -9.39 -8.86
N VAL A 82 -0.97 -9.76 -7.97
CA VAL A 82 -1.70 -8.85 -7.09
C VAL A 82 -0.79 -8.26 -6.01
N CYS A 83 0.11 -9.04 -5.41
CA CYS A 83 1.12 -8.55 -4.47
C CYS A 83 2.10 -7.57 -5.13
N ALA A 84 2.63 -7.93 -6.31
CA ALA A 84 3.55 -7.05 -7.04
C ALA A 84 2.88 -5.72 -7.42
N TYR A 85 1.62 -5.76 -7.86
CA TYR A 85 0.86 -4.55 -8.15
C TYR A 85 0.67 -3.66 -6.92
N MET A 86 0.21 -4.23 -5.80
CA MET A 86 0.00 -3.46 -4.58
C MET A 86 1.29 -2.93 -3.98
N MET A 87 2.39 -3.69 -4.03
CA MET A 87 3.70 -3.22 -3.61
C MET A 87 4.11 -1.96 -4.38
N ASN A 88 3.91 -1.95 -5.71
CA ASN A 88 4.21 -0.78 -6.54
C ASN A 88 3.31 0.42 -6.20
N VAL A 89 2.00 0.20 -6.01
CA VAL A 89 1.07 1.27 -5.61
C VAL A 89 1.46 1.86 -4.26
N CYS A 90 1.73 1.01 -3.26
CA CYS A 90 2.18 1.46 -1.94
C CYS A 90 3.53 2.20 -2.03
N LYS A 91 4.43 1.77 -2.92
CA LYS A 91 5.74 2.42 -3.12
C LYS A 91 5.58 3.80 -3.74
N ASP A 92 4.74 3.92 -4.76
CA ASP A 92 4.44 5.19 -5.42
C ASP A 92 3.77 6.18 -4.45
N GLU A 93 2.83 5.72 -3.61
CA GLU A 93 2.22 6.56 -2.56
C GLU A 93 3.24 6.96 -1.48
N PHE A 94 4.07 6.02 -1.04
CA PHE A 94 5.11 6.29 -0.06
C PHE A 94 6.09 7.37 -0.57
N ASP A 95 6.54 7.24 -1.82
CA ASP A 95 7.47 8.20 -2.43
C ASP A 95 6.80 9.56 -2.66
N LEU A 96 5.54 9.57 -3.10
CA LEU A 96 4.79 10.80 -3.29
C LEU A 96 4.59 11.54 -1.96
N TYR A 97 4.24 10.81 -0.90
CA TYR A 97 4.13 11.39 0.44
C TYR A 97 5.44 12.04 0.88
N HIS A 98 6.56 11.33 0.78
CA HIS A 98 7.88 11.87 1.17
C HIS A 98 8.39 12.98 0.25
N SER A 99 7.82 13.12 -0.95
CA SER A 99 8.12 14.27 -1.81
C SER A 99 7.55 15.58 -1.23
N LEU A 100 6.48 15.51 -0.43
CA LEU A 100 5.68 16.62 0.08
C LEU A 100 5.84 16.87 1.57
N PHE A 101 5.81 15.81 2.37
CA PHE A 101 5.84 15.86 3.83
C PHE A 101 7.24 15.46 4.32
N GLN A 102 7.77 16.15 5.32
CA GLN A 102 9.06 15.79 5.92
C GLN A 102 8.90 14.77 7.05
N SER A 103 7.66 14.34 7.29
CA SER A 103 7.13 13.94 8.59
C SER A 103 7.94 12.90 9.39
N PRO A 104 7.99 13.06 10.72
CA PRO A 104 8.33 12.01 11.69
C PRO A 104 7.17 11.02 11.99
N GLN A 105 5.97 11.22 11.43
CA GLN A 105 4.77 10.42 11.74
C GLN A 105 4.49 9.35 10.69
N GLU A 106 5.46 8.45 10.49
CA GLU A 106 5.32 7.33 9.54
C GLU A 106 4.06 6.49 9.81
N GLU A 107 3.60 6.42 11.05
CA GLU A 107 2.41 5.66 11.44
C GLU A 107 1.16 6.04 10.65
N ARG A 108 0.88 7.33 10.45
CA ARG A 108 -0.30 7.76 9.69
C ARG A 108 -0.22 7.40 8.21
N LEU A 109 0.98 7.42 7.65
CA LEU A 109 1.20 6.93 6.30
C LEU A 109 0.91 5.43 6.22
N TYR A 110 1.41 4.63 7.17
CA TYR A 110 1.13 3.19 7.19
C TYR A 110 -0.35 2.88 7.40
N GLN A 111 -1.06 3.60 8.28
CA GLN A 111 -2.52 3.48 8.43
C GLN A 111 -3.25 3.74 7.11
N TYR A 112 -2.86 4.77 6.36
CA TYR A 112 -3.40 5.03 5.03
C TYR A 112 -3.09 3.90 4.03
N LEU A 113 -1.85 3.40 4.01
CA LEU A 113 -1.45 2.31 3.12
C LEU A 113 -2.20 1.02 3.46
N GLU A 114 -2.47 0.74 4.74
CA GLU A 114 -3.31 -0.38 5.19
C GLU A 114 -4.74 -0.26 4.66
N LEU A 115 -5.32 0.95 4.65
CA LEU A 115 -6.64 1.19 4.06
C LEU A 115 -6.66 0.89 2.55
N LEU A 116 -5.57 1.18 1.82
CA LEU A 116 -5.46 0.80 0.41
C LEU A 116 -5.31 -0.72 0.24
N THR A 117 -4.53 -1.39 1.09
CA THR A 117 -4.31 -2.83 1.00
C THR A 117 -5.51 -3.65 1.49
N GLN A 118 -6.49 -3.06 2.16
CA GLN A 118 -7.70 -3.76 2.58
C GLN A 118 -8.46 -4.40 1.40
N GLN A 119 -8.54 -3.71 0.25
CA GLN A 119 -9.19 -4.25 -0.96
C GLN A 119 -8.42 -5.45 -1.53
N PHE A 120 -7.10 -5.37 -1.49
CA PHE A 120 -6.18 -6.43 -1.85
C PHE A 120 -6.35 -7.67 -0.95
N TYR A 121 -6.40 -7.45 0.36
CA TYR A 121 -6.60 -8.51 1.34
C TYR A 121 -7.91 -9.24 1.07
N ASN A 122 -9.02 -8.50 0.93
CA ASN A 122 -10.33 -9.08 0.66
C ASN A 122 -10.34 -9.90 -0.64
N HIS A 123 -9.68 -9.42 -1.69
CA HIS A 123 -9.62 -10.11 -2.98
C HIS A 123 -8.89 -11.46 -2.86
N LEU A 124 -7.68 -11.48 -2.29
CA LEU A 124 -6.90 -12.71 -2.15
C LEU A 124 -7.52 -13.67 -1.12
N TRP A 125 -7.93 -13.15 0.04
CA TRP A 125 -8.47 -13.96 1.13
C TRP A 125 -9.68 -14.78 0.70
N SER A 126 -10.56 -14.19 -0.11
CA SER A 126 -11.74 -14.88 -0.64
C SER A 126 -11.42 -16.19 -1.38
N ARG A 127 -10.25 -16.25 -2.05
CA ARG A 127 -9.78 -17.43 -2.79
C ARG A 127 -8.92 -18.34 -1.91
N ILE A 128 -8.03 -17.78 -1.10
CA ILE A 128 -7.19 -18.53 -0.14
C ILE A 128 -8.06 -19.38 0.79
N ASN A 129 -9.15 -18.81 1.31
CA ASN A 129 -10.02 -19.53 2.23
C ASN A 129 -10.66 -20.79 1.59
N ARG A 130 -10.89 -20.76 0.27
CA ARG A 130 -11.47 -21.86 -0.52
C ARG A 130 -10.44 -22.87 -1.01
N GLU A 131 -9.15 -22.55 -0.92
CA GLU A 131 -8.07 -23.42 -1.40
C GLU A 131 -7.96 -24.68 -0.52
N ASN A 132 -7.85 -25.83 -1.17
CA ASN A 132 -7.75 -27.12 -0.48
C ASN A 132 -6.38 -27.77 -0.63
N ASP A 133 -5.61 -27.38 -1.64
CA ASP A 133 -4.27 -27.91 -1.84
C ASP A 133 -3.28 -27.31 -0.82
N MET A 134 -2.73 -28.18 0.01
CA MET A 134 -1.75 -27.83 1.04
C MET A 134 -0.45 -27.32 0.43
N ASN A 135 -0.06 -27.83 -0.74
CA ASN A 135 1.16 -27.36 -1.41
C ASN A 135 0.99 -25.91 -1.87
N THR A 136 -0.14 -25.59 -2.50
CA THR A 136 -0.52 -24.22 -2.87
C THR A 136 -0.54 -23.28 -1.67
N LEU A 137 -1.17 -23.66 -0.55
CA LEU A 137 -1.19 -22.86 0.67
C LEU A 137 0.20 -22.63 1.28
N ASN A 138 1.05 -23.64 1.28
CA ASN A 138 2.43 -23.54 1.74
C ASN A 138 3.25 -22.60 0.84
N GLU A 139 3.12 -22.72 -0.48
CA GLU A 139 3.76 -21.83 -1.44
C GLU A 139 3.30 -20.37 -1.28
N LEU A 140 2.02 -20.13 -0.99
CA LEU A 140 1.51 -18.79 -0.64
C LEU A 140 2.14 -18.26 0.65
N CYS A 141 2.26 -19.08 1.69
CA CYS A 141 2.93 -18.70 2.94
C CYS A 141 4.39 -18.31 2.66
N ASN A 142 5.10 -19.07 1.82
CA ASN A 142 6.47 -18.76 1.44
C ASN A 142 6.55 -17.44 0.66
N LEU A 143 5.66 -17.23 -0.31
CA LEU A 143 5.57 -15.98 -1.07
C LEU A 143 5.37 -14.76 -0.16
N PHE A 144 4.41 -14.82 0.76
CA PHE A 144 4.15 -13.71 1.69
C PHE A 144 5.29 -13.52 2.69
N SER A 145 5.91 -14.61 3.14
CA SER A 145 7.08 -14.54 4.02
C SER A 145 8.27 -13.85 3.35
N MET A 146 8.46 -14.02 2.04
CA MET A 146 9.53 -13.32 1.31
C MET A 146 9.41 -11.79 1.43
N TYR A 147 8.20 -11.24 1.32
CA TYR A 147 7.99 -9.79 1.49
C TYR A 147 8.24 -9.33 2.92
N VAL A 148 7.85 -10.12 3.93
CA VAL A 148 8.12 -9.82 5.34
C VAL A 148 9.62 -9.87 5.64
N MET A 149 10.34 -10.83 5.07
CA MET A 149 11.79 -10.95 5.25
C MET A 149 12.55 -9.82 4.54
N GLN A 150 12.06 -9.34 3.40
CA GLN A 150 12.65 -8.19 2.70
C GLN A 150 12.68 -6.93 3.56
N ASP A 151 11.65 -6.68 4.36
CA ASP A 151 11.56 -5.52 5.26
C ASP A 151 12.62 -5.51 6.38
N ASN A 152 13.15 -6.68 6.74
CA ASN A 152 14.07 -6.87 7.88
C ASN A 152 15.55 -6.84 7.49
N ASN A 153 15.88 -6.60 6.22
CA ASN A 153 17.28 -6.54 5.79
C ASN A 153 17.96 -5.25 6.28
N GLU A 154 18.88 -5.39 7.24
CA GLU A 154 19.60 -4.31 7.94
C GLU A 154 20.32 -3.33 7.00
N TYR A 155 20.79 -3.78 5.83
CA TYR A 155 21.45 -2.95 4.82
C TYR A 155 20.57 -1.83 4.24
N GLN A 156 19.26 -1.85 4.51
CA GLN A 156 18.30 -0.88 4.00
C GLN A 156 17.80 0.13 5.06
N GLU A 157 18.26 0.04 6.32
CA GLU A 157 17.80 0.93 7.39
C GLU A 157 18.19 2.41 7.20
N GLU A 158 19.26 2.69 6.46
CA GLU A 158 19.75 4.06 6.23
C GLU A 158 18.86 4.88 5.27
N ARG A 159 17.97 4.24 4.51
CA ARG A 159 17.06 4.92 3.59
C ARG A 159 15.62 4.71 4.03
N LYS A 160 14.86 5.80 4.19
CA LYS A 160 13.40 5.73 4.33
C LYS A 160 12.82 4.96 3.16
N GLN A 161 12.41 3.72 3.41
CA GLN A 161 11.86 2.83 2.41
C GLN A 161 10.54 2.23 2.88
N LEU A 162 9.69 1.92 1.91
CA LEU A 162 8.45 1.20 2.17
C LEU A 162 8.77 -0.18 2.75
N LYS A 163 8.17 -0.51 3.90
CA LYS A 163 8.14 -1.84 4.50
C LYS A 163 6.81 -2.51 4.12
N PHE A 164 6.76 -3.12 2.93
CA PHE A 164 5.51 -3.69 2.39
C PHE A 164 5.10 -4.97 3.12
N GLY A 165 6.08 -5.73 3.64
CA GLY A 165 5.84 -6.88 4.51
C GLY A 165 4.94 -6.56 5.70
N LYS A 166 5.12 -5.40 6.35
CA LYS A 166 4.22 -4.91 7.41
C LYS A 166 2.74 -4.86 6.97
N LEU A 167 2.48 -4.42 5.75
CA LEU A 167 1.13 -4.26 5.21
C LEU A 167 0.44 -5.60 4.85
N ILE A 168 1.22 -6.66 4.63
CA ILE A 168 0.69 -7.99 4.30
C ILE A 168 0.82 -9.00 5.44
N GLN A 169 1.34 -8.59 6.59
CA GLN A 169 1.62 -9.49 7.72
C GLN A 169 0.35 -10.19 8.22
N THR A 170 -0.78 -9.49 8.26
CA THR A 170 -2.09 -10.07 8.59
C THR A 170 -2.48 -11.16 7.59
N LEU A 171 -2.31 -10.92 6.29
CA LEU A 171 -2.60 -11.90 5.25
C LEU A 171 -1.73 -13.16 5.39
N LEU A 172 -0.43 -12.99 5.69
CA LEU A 172 0.47 -14.11 5.96
C LEU A 172 -0.03 -14.93 7.15
N LYS A 173 -0.32 -14.28 8.28
CA LYS A 173 -0.78 -14.94 9.51
C LYS A 173 -2.07 -15.74 9.27
N ASP A 174 -3.02 -15.16 8.55
CA ASP A 174 -4.30 -15.81 8.27
C ASP A 174 -4.13 -17.00 7.30
N THR A 175 -3.24 -16.86 6.31
CA THR A 175 -2.91 -17.96 5.37
C THR A 175 -2.22 -19.12 6.09
N GLN A 176 -1.29 -18.82 7.00
CA GLN A 176 -0.65 -19.81 7.87
C GLN A 176 -1.67 -20.51 8.77
N GLY A 177 -2.57 -19.76 9.42
CA GLY A 177 -3.65 -20.36 10.22
C GLY A 177 -4.57 -21.26 9.38
N ARG A 178 -4.81 -20.89 8.13
CA ARG A 178 -5.59 -21.70 7.19
C ARG A 178 -4.88 -22.99 6.75
N LEU A 179 -3.56 -22.98 6.67
CA LEU A 179 -2.73 -24.16 6.41
C LEU A 179 -2.77 -25.12 7.62
N PHE A 180 -2.51 -24.61 8.83
CA PHE A 180 -2.42 -25.45 10.05
C PHE A 180 -3.77 -26.00 10.54
N SER A 181 -4.90 -25.37 10.19
CA SER A 181 -6.22 -25.90 10.58
C SER A 181 -6.61 -27.22 9.89
N ARG A 182 -5.79 -27.72 8.96
CA ARG A 182 -6.03 -28.96 8.21
C ARG A 182 -4.92 -30.01 8.32
N SER A 183 -3.83 -29.69 9.00
CA SER A 183 -2.75 -30.63 9.33
C SER A 183 -3.08 -31.45 10.56
#